data_AF-X0WKZ0-F1
#
_entry.id   AF-X0WKZ0-F1
#
_cell.length_a   1.000
_cell.length_b   1.000
_cell.length_c   1.000
_cell.angle_alpha   90.00
_cell.angle_beta   90.00
_cell.angle_gamma   90.00
#
_symmetry.space_group_name_H-M   'P 1'
#
loop_
_entity.id
_entity.type
_entity.pdbx_description
1 polymer ?
#
loop_
_entity_poly.entity_id
_entity_poly.type
_entity_poly.pdbx_seq_one_letter_code
_entity_poly.pdbx_strand_id
1 'polypeptide(L)'
;KFGDMLNKAVAKRRPKVKSLPGKTVPKFMETDETYLDWAEATQKAAPHLRKWYSQHVETIKESFGKDTDLFSVLLAITSPQADVEINVQYAINTYAYMMGVRSEPGGRYPNVVKKRIDSKWTSPEGMLADLESTQFKVTEFARALLGDPTATVGDLWMYRLFYGDPATTVNKDVETYNVAQITALRTKLHSLAGQMSDKTGETWTPREVQAALWVYINAKQTGKDVTKVASYQSGLNRPTEMY
;
A
#
# COMPACT_ATOMS: atom_id res chain seq x y z
N LYS A 1 37.91 -12.07 24.36
CA LYS A 1 37.14 -11.52 25.51
C LYS A 1 36.16 -10.37 25.17
N PHE A 2 36.04 -9.91 23.92
CA PHE A 2 34.96 -8.97 23.51
C PHE A 2 33.83 -9.65 22.70
N GLY A 3 34.15 -10.73 21.97
CA GLY A 3 33.17 -11.51 21.20
C GLY A 3 32.15 -12.32 22.04
N ASP A 4 32.57 -12.82 23.21
CA ASP A 4 31.70 -13.66 24.06
C ASP A 4 30.64 -12.86 24.84
N MET A 5 30.82 -11.54 24.98
CA MET A 5 29.83 -10.66 25.64
C MET A 5 28.66 -10.31 24.72
N LEU A 6 28.89 -10.18 23.40
CA LEU A 6 27.83 -9.92 22.41
C LEU A 6 26.89 -11.13 22.26
N ASN A 7 27.42 -12.35 22.28
CA ASN A 7 26.59 -13.56 22.22
C ASN A 7 25.73 -13.78 23.47
N LYS A 8 26.16 -13.31 24.65
CA LYS A 8 25.36 -13.42 25.88
C LYS A 8 24.29 -12.33 26.02
N ALA A 9 24.45 -11.17 25.37
CA ALA A 9 23.44 -10.10 25.39
C ALA A 9 22.25 -10.39 24.45
N VAL A 10 22.46 -11.11 23.35
CA VAL A 10 21.37 -11.51 22.42
C VAL A 10 20.54 -12.70 22.96
N ALA A 11 21.09 -13.48 23.89
CA ALA A 11 20.43 -14.66 24.44
C ALA A 11 19.41 -14.40 25.57
N LYS A 12 19.33 -13.18 26.11
CA LYS A 12 18.43 -12.84 27.24
C LYS A 12 17.51 -11.67 26.91
N ARG A 13 16.48 -11.96 26.12
CA ARG A 13 15.11 -11.36 26.12
C ARG A 13 14.46 -11.61 24.75
N ARG A 14 14.18 -12.87 24.43
CA ARG A 14 13.03 -13.15 23.57
C ARG A 14 11.81 -13.16 24.50
N PRO A 15 10.92 -12.15 24.48
CA PRO A 15 9.62 -12.35 25.10
C PRO A 15 9.01 -13.60 24.46
N LYS A 16 8.49 -14.52 25.28
CA LYS A 16 7.66 -15.62 24.79
C LYS A 16 6.48 -14.97 24.07
N VAL A 17 6.56 -14.87 22.75
CA VAL A 17 5.41 -14.59 21.91
C VAL A 17 4.49 -15.76 22.17
N LYS A 18 3.40 -15.54 22.92
CA LYS A 18 2.29 -16.48 22.94
C LYS A 18 1.85 -16.59 21.50
N SER A 19 2.11 -17.73 20.86
CA SER A 19 1.53 -18.05 19.57
C SER A 19 0.02 -17.94 19.74
N LEU A 20 -0.57 -16.94 19.09
CA LEU A 20 -2.02 -16.90 18.94
C LEU A 20 -2.42 -18.21 18.25
N PRO A 21 -3.46 -18.91 18.74
CA PRO A 21 -3.89 -20.17 18.17
C PRO A 21 -4.17 -20.00 16.67
N GLY A 22 -3.68 -20.97 15.90
CA GLY A 22 -3.49 -20.88 14.45
C GLY A 22 -4.69 -20.33 13.69
N LYS A 23 -4.54 -19.14 13.12
CA LYS A 23 -5.16 -18.80 11.84
C LYS A 23 -4.05 -18.92 10.81
N THR A 24 -4.00 -20.06 10.12
CA THR A 24 -3.20 -20.23 8.91
C THR A 24 -3.66 -19.18 7.91
N VAL A 25 -2.89 -18.09 7.79
CA VAL A 25 -3.01 -17.21 6.62
C VAL A 25 -2.75 -18.10 5.40
N PRO A 26 -3.63 -18.14 4.39
CA PRO A 26 -3.38 -18.97 3.22
C PRO A 26 -2.05 -18.56 2.60
N LYS A 27 -1.13 -19.52 2.51
CA LYS A 27 0.20 -19.31 1.95
C LYS A 27 0.08 -19.41 0.43
N PHE A 28 -0.23 -18.28 -0.22
CA PHE A 28 -0.33 -18.20 -1.67
C PHE A 28 1.06 -18.06 -2.31
N MET A 29 1.98 -19.00 -2.06
CA MET A 29 3.19 -19.06 -2.90
C MET A 29 2.82 -19.70 -4.23
N GLU A 30 2.25 -18.88 -5.12
CA GLU A 30 1.81 -19.29 -6.46
C GLU A 30 2.86 -18.95 -7.53
N THR A 31 2.68 -19.53 -8.71
CA THR A 31 3.53 -19.27 -9.89
C THR A 31 3.19 -17.94 -10.56
N ASP A 32 4.08 -17.43 -11.41
CA ASP A 32 3.85 -16.26 -12.27
C ASP A 32 2.58 -16.44 -13.09
N GLU A 33 2.41 -17.61 -13.71
CA GLU A 33 1.21 -17.97 -14.47
C GLU A 33 -0.06 -17.77 -13.65
N THR A 34 -0.04 -18.19 -12.37
CA THR A 34 -1.20 -18.02 -11.48
C THR A 34 -1.53 -16.55 -11.25
N TYR A 35 -0.52 -15.69 -11.01
CA TYR A 35 -0.76 -14.26 -10.83
C TYR A 35 -1.23 -13.58 -12.12
N LEU A 36 -0.69 -13.98 -13.28
CA LEU A 36 -1.15 -13.49 -14.57
C LEU A 36 -2.60 -13.87 -14.83
N ASP A 37 -2.99 -15.11 -14.52
CA ASP A 37 -4.38 -15.56 -14.66
C ASP A 37 -5.32 -14.79 -13.73
N TRP A 38 -4.87 -14.42 -12.53
CA TRP A 38 -5.67 -13.58 -11.61
C TRP A 38 -5.82 -12.16 -12.13
N ALA A 39 -4.73 -11.55 -12.63
CA ALA A 39 -4.78 -10.22 -13.23
C ALA A 39 -5.65 -10.20 -14.50
N GLU A 40 -5.57 -11.24 -15.33
CA GLU A 40 -6.41 -11.41 -16.51
C GLU A 40 -7.88 -11.64 -16.14
N ALA A 41 -8.16 -12.44 -15.10
CA ALA A 41 -9.51 -12.62 -14.59
C ALA A 41 -10.11 -11.28 -14.14
N THR A 42 -9.35 -10.46 -13.41
CA THR A 42 -9.78 -9.10 -13.07
C THR A 42 -9.98 -8.23 -14.30
N GLN A 43 -9.09 -8.29 -15.30
CA GLN A 43 -9.23 -7.53 -16.55
C GLN A 43 -10.51 -7.88 -17.29
N LYS A 44 -10.85 -9.16 -17.40
CA LYS A 44 -12.07 -9.62 -18.08
C LYS A 44 -13.33 -9.23 -17.33
N ALA A 45 -13.30 -9.37 -16.01
CA ALA A 45 -14.44 -9.17 -15.12
C ALA A 45 -14.73 -7.69 -14.84
N ALA A 46 -13.68 -6.91 -14.57
CA ALA A 46 -13.77 -5.55 -14.08
C ALA A 46 -12.58 -4.69 -14.62
N PRO A 47 -12.50 -4.46 -15.94
CA PRO A 47 -11.35 -3.82 -16.59
C PRO A 47 -11.06 -2.40 -16.09
N HIS A 48 -12.08 -1.71 -15.56
CA HIS A 48 -11.92 -0.37 -15.00
C HIS A 48 -11.12 -0.37 -13.68
N LEU A 49 -11.14 -1.47 -12.92
CA LEU A 49 -10.50 -1.52 -11.61
C LEU A 49 -8.97 -1.54 -11.69
N ARG A 50 -8.36 -2.08 -12.76
CA ARG A 50 -6.89 -1.96 -12.92
C ARG A 50 -6.46 -0.50 -13.02
N LYS A 51 -7.32 0.38 -13.56
CA LYS A 51 -7.07 1.80 -13.79
C LYS A 51 -7.33 2.68 -12.56
N TRP A 52 -7.49 2.07 -11.38
CA TRP A 52 -7.80 2.77 -10.13
C TRP A 52 -6.91 4.00 -9.90
N TYR A 53 -5.58 3.84 -9.99
CA TYR A 53 -4.64 4.94 -9.81
C TYR A 53 -4.85 6.07 -10.83
N SER A 54 -4.97 5.73 -12.12
CA SER A 54 -5.18 6.74 -13.16
C SER A 54 -6.49 7.51 -12.95
N GLN A 55 -7.58 6.83 -12.59
CA GLN A 55 -8.85 7.49 -12.27
C GLN A 55 -8.74 8.41 -11.05
N HIS A 56 -8.03 7.98 -10.00
CA HIS A 56 -7.83 8.79 -8.80
C HIS A 56 -6.96 10.02 -9.08
N VAL A 57 -5.89 9.88 -9.88
CA VAL A 57 -5.04 10.99 -10.29
C VAL A 57 -5.87 12.07 -10.98
N GLU A 58 -6.72 11.70 -11.95
CA GLU A 58 -7.57 12.68 -12.64
C GLU A 58 -8.61 13.30 -11.71
N THR A 59 -9.22 12.52 -10.82
CA THR A 59 -10.19 13.03 -9.82
C THR A 59 -9.54 14.05 -8.87
N ILE A 60 -8.31 13.79 -8.42
CA ILE A 60 -7.55 14.71 -7.56
C ILE A 60 -7.22 15.99 -8.33
N LYS A 61 -6.79 15.87 -9.59
CA LYS A 61 -6.52 17.04 -10.46
C LYS A 61 -7.72 17.94 -10.63
N GLU A 62 -8.88 17.35 -10.92
CA GLU A 62 -10.14 18.09 -11.06
C GLU A 62 -10.54 18.80 -9.75
N SER A 63 -10.25 18.18 -8.60
CA SER A 63 -10.68 18.70 -7.28
C SER A 63 -9.73 19.75 -6.69
N PHE A 64 -8.42 19.59 -6.88
CA PHE A 64 -7.39 20.40 -6.20
C PHE A 64 -6.56 21.28 -7.13
N GLY A 65 -6.66 21.09 -8.46
CA GLY A 65 -5.99 21.93 -9.45
C GLY A 65 -4.48 22.05 -9.19
N LYS A 66 -4.00 23.26 -8.89
CA LYS A 66 -2.58 23.51 -8.61
C LYS A 66 -2.03 22.77 -7.38
N ASP A 67 -2.90 22.36 -6.45
CA ASP A 67 -2.52 21.69 -5.21
C ASP A 67 -2.62 20.15 -5.31
N THR A 68 -2.79 19.62 -6.53
CA THR A 68 -2.89 18.17 -6.82
C THR A 68 -1.78 17.39 -6.13
N ASP A 69 -0.52 17.78 -6.33
CA ASP A 69 0.62 17.01 -5.84
C ASP A 69 0.69 17.02 -4.31
N LEU A 70 0.39 18.17 -3.70
CA LEU A 70 0.29 18.30 -2.25
C LEU A 70 -0.79 17.37 -1.69
N PHE A 71 -1.99 17.40 -2.27
CA PHE A 71 -3.07 16.54 -1.80
C PHE A 71 -2.77 15.05 -2.02
N SER A 72 -2.18 14.67 -3.17
CA SER A 72 -1.79 13.29 -3.46
C SER A 72 -0.79 12.74 -2.44
N VAL A 73 0.23 13.53 -2.08
CA VAL A 73 1.22 13.11 -1.07
C VAL A 73 0.58 13.02 0.31
N LEU A 74 -0.27 13.97 0.69
CA LEU A 74 -1.03 13.89 1.95
C LEU A 74 -1.92 12.64 2.00
N LEU A 75 -2.66 12.35 0.92
CA LEU A 75 -3.51 11.15 0.82
C LEU A 75 -2.71 9.87 1.00
N ALA A 76 -1.45 9.85 0.56
CA ALA A 76 -0.57 8.72 0.81
C ALA A 76 -0.13 8.64 2.28
N ILE A 77 0.31 9.76 2.85
CA ILE A 77 0.75 9.86 4.26
C ILE A 77 -0.36 9.43 5.22
N THR A 78 -1.61 9.76 4.91
CA THR A 78 -2.77 9.43 5.75
C THR A 78 -3.30 8.00 5.57
N SER A 79 -2.80 7.26 4.56
CA SER A 79 -3.29 5.92 4.20
C SER A 79 -3.02 4.79 5.18
N PRO A 80 -1.98 4.81 6.04
CA PRO A 80 -1.75 3.72 6.97
C PRO A 80 -2.95 3.48 7.89
N GLN A 81 -3.45 2.23 7.92
CA GLN A 81 -4.53 1.77 8.81
C GLN A 81 -5.87 2.51 8.66
N ALA A 82 -6.11 3.17 7.52
CA ALA A 82 -7.39 3.82 7.21
C ALA A 82 -8.07 3.14 6.02
N ASP A 83 -9.38 2.94 6.13
CA ASP A 83 -10.21 2.61 4.97
C ASP A 83 -10.24 3.78 3.99
N VAL A 84 -10.54 3.52 2.71
CA VAL A 84 -10.43 4.52 1.63
C VAL A 84 -11.16 5.83 1.95
N GLU A 85 -12.42 5.76 2.38
CA GLU A 85 -13.23 6.94 2.69
C GLU A 85 -12.66 7.75 3.87
N ILE A 86 -12.29 7.05 4.94
CA ILE A 86 -11.67 7.66 6.12
C ILE A 86 -10.32 8.28 5.76
N ASN A 87 -9.53 7.62 4.91
CA ASN A 87 -8.25 8.14 4.42
C ASN A 87 -8.43 9.46 3.68
N VAL A 88 -9.39 9.54 2.75
CA VAL A 88 -9.72 10.78 2.04
C VAL A 88 -10.12 11.88 3.01
N GLN A 89 -10.97 11.57 4.01
CA GLN A 89 -11.34 12.55 5.04
C GLN A 89 -10.13 13.04 5.85
N TYR A 90 -9.21 12.15 6.21
CA TYR A 90 -7.97 12.52 6.90
C TYR A 90 -7.10 13.43 6.03
N ALA A 91 -6.93 13.11 4.75
CA ALA A 91 -6.16 13.91 3.81
C ALA A 91 -6.75 15.32 3.65
N ILE A 92 -8.07 15.43 3.45
CA ILE A 92 -8.79 16.71 3.33
C ILE A 92 -8.60 17.56 4.58
N ASN A 93 -8.77 16.98 5.77
CA ASN A 93 -8.62 17.71 7.02
C ASN A 93 -7.18 18.19 7.25
N THR A 94 -6.19 17.39 6.88
CA THR A 94 -4.78 17.77 6.99
C THR A 94 -4.40 18.82 5.96
N TYR A 95 -4.90 18.73 4.73
CA TYR A 95 -4.74 19.79 3.74
C TYR A 95 -5.37 21.11 4.22
N ALA A 96 -6.60 21.07 4.74
CA ALA A 96 -7.28 22.25 5.30
C ALA A 96 -6.53 22.87 6.49
N TYR A 97 -5.90 22.05 7.34
CA TYR A 97 -5.00 22.52 8.40
C TYR A 97 -3.78 23.24 7.83
N MET A 98 -3.12 22.67 6.82
CA MET A 98 -1.96 23.30 6.16
C MET A 98 -2.33 24.62 5.47
N MET A 99 -3.56 24.74 4.97
CA MET A 99 -4.10 25.98 4.39
C MET A 99 -4.57 27.00 5.46
N GLY A 100 -4.47 26.68 6.75
CA GLY A 100 -4.91 27.56 7.85
C GLY A 100 -6.43 27.63 8.03
N VAL A 101 -7.19 26.76 7.37
CA VAL A 101 -8.65 26.67 7.49
C VAL A 101 -9.07 25.92 8.76
N ARG A 102 -8.25 24.96 9.20
CA ARG A 102 -8.47 24.21 10.45
C ARG A 102 -7.35 24.50 11.44
N SER A 103 -7.66 24.33 12.74
CA SER A 103 -6.69 24.48 13.83
C SER A 103 -5.89 23.20 14.12
N GLU A 104 -6.33 22.04 13.61
CA GLU A 104 -5.67 20.74 13.80
C GLU A 104 -5.75 19.88 12.53
N PRO A 105 -4.72 19.05 12.26
CA PRO A 105 -4.75 18.12 11.13
C PRO A 105 -5.75 16.97 11.36
N GLY A 106 -6.16 16.30 10.27
CA GLY A 106 -6.98 15.08 10.35
C GLY A 106 -6.20 13.87 10.83
N GLY A 107 -6.83 12.70 10.95
CA GLY A 107 -6.11 11.42 11.01
C GLY A 107 -5.51 10.99 12.34
N ARG A 108 -5.11 9.71 12.37
CA ARG A 108 -4.33 9.10 13.45
C ARG A 108 -2.93 8.83 12.93
N TYR A 109 -1.99 9.69 13.30
CA TYR A 109 -0.60 9.56 12.85
C TYR A 109 0.32 9.10 13.97
N PRO A 110 1.42 8.41 13.63
CA PRO A 110 2.58 8.38 14.51
C PRO A 110 3.00 9.82 14.86
N ASN A 111 3.41 10.05 16.11
CA ASN A 111 3.82 11.38 16.58
C ASN A 111 4.91 12.03 15.70
N VAL A 112 5.75 11.22 15.07
CA VAL A 112 6.79 11.69 14.14
C VAL A 112 6.18 12.36 12.91
N VAL A 113 5.17 11.75 12.29
CA VAL A 113 4.46 12.31 11.13
C VAL A 113 3.68 13.56 11.54
N LYS A 114 3.01 13.55 12.69
CA LYS A 114 2.32 14.74 13.21
C LYS A 114 3.29 15.93 13.38
N LYS A 115 4.45 15.71 13.99
CA LYS A 115 5.50 16.75 14.13
C LYS A 115 5.97 17.28 12.77
N ARG A 116 6.09 16.42 11.75
CA ARG A 116 6.47 16.83 10.39
C ARG A 116 5.39 17.73 9.76
N ILE A 117 4.12 17.34 9.87
CA ILE A 117 2.97 18.15 9.44
C ILE A 117 2.96 19.50 10.18
N ASP A 118 3.15 19.50 11.50
CA ASP A 118 3.20 20.72 12.34
C ASP A 118 4.40 21.61 12.02
N SER A 119 5.53 21.03 11.60
CA SER A 119 6.70 21.78 11.12
C SER A 119 6.49 22.44 9.75
N LYS A 120 5.30 22.29 9.17
CA LYS A 120 4.91 22.78 7.84
C LYS A 120 5.87 22.28 6.78
N TRP A 121 5.94 20.96 6.60
CA TRP A 121 6.49 20.36 5.39
C TRP A 121 6.20 21.27 4.18
N THR A 122 7.28 21.77 3.57
CA THR A 122 7.24 23.01 2.80
C THR A 122 6.87 22.80 1.33
N SER A 123 6.95 21.56 0.83
CA SER A 123 6.53 21.21 -0.53
C SER A 123 6.27 19.69 -0.66
N PRO A 124 5.50 19.25 -1.67
CA PRO A 124 5.26 17.83 -1.95
C PRO A 124 6.55 17.04 -2.20
N GLU A 125 7.54 17.64 -2.86
CA GLU A 125 8.83 17.01 -3.15
C GLU A 125 9.64 16.78 -1.86
N GLY A 126 9.63 17.77 -0.96
CA GLY A 126 10.28 17.64 0.35
C GLY A 126 9.62 16.56 1.22
N MET A 127 8.29 16.46 1.17
CA MET A 127 7.55 15.37 1.82
C MET A 127 7.96 14.01 1.24
N LEU A 128 7.98 13.87 -0.09
CA LEU A 128 8.29 12.61 -0.76
C LEU A 128 9.72 12.14 -0.46
N ALA A 129 10.70 13.05 -0.50
CA ALA A 129 12.10 12.75 -0.19
C ALA A 129 12.30 12.28 1.26
N ASP A 130 11.59 12.88 2.23
CA ASP A 130 11.62 12.43 3.63
C ASP A 130 10.99 11.04 3.79
N LEU A 131 9.90 10.76 3.08
CA LEU A 131 9.25 9.44 3.06
C LEU A 131 10.13 8.35 2.44
N GLU A 132 10.84 8.64 1.35
CA GLU A 132 11.71 7.66 0.65
C GLU A 132 12.71 6.99 1.58
N SER A 133 13.23 7.73 2.56
CA SER A 133 14.21 7.24 3.53
C SER A 133 13.60 6.40 4.67
N THR A 134 12.28 6.45 4.87
CA THR A 134 11.64 5.93 6.10
C THR A 134 10.39 5.07 5.89
N GLN A 135 9.68 5.20 4.76
CA GLN A 135 8.34 4.63 4.56
C GLN A 135 8.09 4.18 3.12
N PHE A 136 8.80 3.13 2.67
CA PHE A 136 8.73 2.61 1.30
C PHE A 136 7.29 2.48 0.74
N LYS A 137 6.38 1.84 1.50
CA LYS A 137 4.98 1.68 1.07
C LYS A 137 4.31 3.02 0.79
N VAL A 138 4.45 3.98 1.70
CA VAL A 138 3.82 5.30 1.61
C VAL A 138 4.41 6.07 0.42
N THR A 139 5.73 5.99 0.22
CA THR A 139 6.41 6.55 -0.94
C THR A 139 5.86 6.01 -2.26
N GLU A 140 5.78 4.69 -2.43
CA GLU A 140 5.29 4.11 -3.69
C GLU A 140 3.82 4.46 -3.94
N PHE A 141 3.02 4.51 -2.87
CA PHE A 141 1.64 4.94 -2.97
C PHE A 141 1.52 6.41 -3.38
N ALA A 142 2.35 7.30 -2.82
CA ALA A 142 2.44 8.69 -3.21
C ALA A 142 2.85 8.82 -4.69
N ARG A 143 3.89 8.12 -5.14
CA ARG A 143 4.33 8.10 -6.54
C ARG A 143 3.20 7.67 -7.48
N ALA A 144 2.45 6.63 -7.12
CA ALA A 144 1.32 6.17 -7.91
C ALA A 144 0.21 7.23 -8.03
N LEU A 145 -0.10 7.94 -6.94
CA LEU A 145 -1.06 9.07 -6.90
C LEU A 145 -0.54 10.36 -7.57
N LEU A 146 0.78 10.49 -7.73
CA LEU A 146 1.43 11.53 -8.54
C LEU A 146 1.49 11.15 -10.03
N GLY A 147 0.94 10.00 -10.41
CA GLY A 147 0.86 9.58 -11.79
C GLY A 147 2.06 8.76 -12.30
N ASP A 148 3.05 8.44 -11.47
CA ASP A 148 4.20 7.64 -11.87
C ASP A 148 3.76 6.22 -12.33
N PRO A 149 3.92 5.88 -13.62
CA PRO A 149 3.51 4.57 -14.13
C PRO A 149 4.41 3.44 -13.62
N THR A 150 5.62 3.76 -13.14
CA THR A 150 6.58 2.76 -12.63
C THR A 150 6.40 2.46 -11.14
N ALA A 151 5.47 3.14 -10.46
CA ALA A 151 5.21 2.93 -9.05
C ALA A 151 4.77 1.49 -8.74
N THR A 152 5.29 0.95 -7.65
CA THR A 152 5.22 -0.45 -7.24
C THR A 152 4.64 -0.54 -5.83
N VAL A 153 3.34 -0.25 -5.70
CA VAL A 153 2.67 -0.13 -4.40
C VAL A 153 2.59 -1.48 -3.68
N GLY A 154 3.61 -1.79 -2.88
CA GLY A 154 3.65 -3.00 -2.06
C GLY A 154 2.93 -2.81 -0.73
N ASP A 155 1.65 -3.13 -0.66
CA ASP A 155 0.95 -3.21 0.61
C ASP A 155 1.19 -4.57 1.32
N LEU A 156 0.71 -4.67 2.56
CA LEU A 156 0.84 -5.88 3.38
C LEU A 156 0.29 -7.14 2.66
N TRP A 157 -0.74 -6.98 1.83
CA TRP A 157 -1.37 -8.10 1.11
C TRP A 157 -0.49 -8.58 -0.03
N MET A 158 0.16 -7.66 -0.76
CA MET A 158 1.14 -8.04 -1.79
C MET A 158 2.33 -8.78 -1.16
N TYR A 159 2.87 -8.31 -0.04
CA TYR A 159 3.96 -9.04 0.63
C TYR A 159 3.54 -10.42 1.13
N ARG A 160 2.35 -10.54 1.72
CA ARG A 160 1.80 -11.83 2.14
C ARG A 160 1.55 -12.76 0.96
N LEU A 161 1.09 -12.22 -0.16
CA LEU A 161 0.89 -12.96 -1.40
C LEU A 161 2.20 -13.60 -1.84
N PHE A 162 3.21 -12.79 -2.13
CA PHE A 162 4.45 -13.30 -2.73
C PHE A 162 5.38 -14.03 -1.76
N TYR A 163 5.31 -13.74 -0.45
CA TYR A 163 6.31 -14.23 0.53
C TYR A 163 5.72 -14.97 1.73
N GLY A 164 4.39 -15.04 1.88
CA GLY A 164 3.70 -15.81 2.92
C GLY A 164 3.73 -15.23 4.35
N ASP A 165 4.70 -14.39 4.70
CA ASP A 165 4.78 -13.67 5.97
C ASP A 165 5.00 -12.17 5.68
N PRO A 166 4.45 -11.22 6.48
CA PRO A 166 4.71 -9.81 6.27
C PRO A 166 6.21 -9.54 6.25
N ALA A 167 6.67 -8.73 5.30
CA ALA A 167 8.03 -8.16 5.28
C ALA A 167 8.31 -7.22 6.48
N THR A 168 7.37 -7.12 7.42
CA THR A 168 7.40 -6.21 8.57
C THR A 168 7.70 -7.00 9.84
N THR A 169 8.88 -6.78 10.41
CA THR A 169 8.97 -6.79 11.87
C THR A 169 8.26 -5.52 12.32
N VAL A 170 7.00 -5.64 12.75
CA VAL A 170 6.25 -4.52 13.33
C VAL A 170 6.89 -4.20 14.67
N ASN A 171 7.85 -3.28 14.69
CA ASN A 171 8.17 -2.56 15.92
C ASN A 171 7.24 -1.35 15.97
N LYS A 172 6.78 -0.99 17.17
CA LYS A 172 5.69 0.00 17.37
C LYS A 172 5.95 1.40 16.78
N ASP A 173 7.19 1.66 16.36
CA ASP A 173 7.67 2.99 15.98
C ASP A 173 8.19 3.10 14.54
N VAL A 174 8.49 1.98 13.85
CA VAL A 174 8.99 1.98 12.45
C VAL A 174 8.61 0.66 11.76
N GLU A 175 7.93 0.73 10.61
CA GLU A 175 7.83 -0.41 9.69
C GLU A 175 9.18 -0.59 8.99
N THR A 176 10.10 -1.38 9.56
CA THR A 176 11.31 -1.78 8.85
C THR A 176 10.95 -2.86 7.84
N TYR A 177 10.76 -2.45 6.58
CA TYR A 177 10.61 -3.36 5.45
C TYR A 177 11.98 -3.95 5.08
N ASN A 178 12.03 -5.26 4.84
CA ASN A 178 13.23 -5.91 4.33
C ASN A 178 13.54 -5.43 2.91
N VAL A 179 14.67 -4.74 2.73
CA VAL A 179 15.12 -4.19 1.44
C VAL A 179 15.15 -5.25 0.35
N ALA A 180 15.55 -6.48 0.65
CA ALA A 180 15.57 -7.55 -0.34
C ALA A 180 14.16 -7.93 -0.83
N GLN A 181 13.18 -7.96 0.07
CA GLN A 181 11.78 -8.24 -0.28
C GLN A 181 11.15 -7.08 -1.05
N ILE A 182 11.47 -5.83 -0.69
CA ILE A 182 11.08 -4.65 -1.46
C ILE A 182 11.59 -4.77 -2.91
N THR A 183 12.90 -4.98 -3.08
CA THR A 183 13.51 -5.08 -4.40
C THR A 183 12.93 -6.23 -5.19
N ALA A 184 12.75 -7.40 -4.57
CA ALA A 184 12.15 -8.55 -5.22
C ALA A 184 10.68 -8.28 -5.63
N LEU A 185 9.88 -7.60 -4.80
CA LEU A 185 8.50 -7.25 -5.14
C LEU A 185 8.45 -6.28 -6.33
N ARG A 186 9.34 -5.28 -6.35
CA ARG A 186 9.46 -4.34 -7.48
C ARG A 186 9.75 -5.08 -8.76
N THR A 187 10.81 -5.90 -8.77
CA THR A 187 11.18 -6.71 -9.93
C THR A 187 10.02 -7.61 -10.37
N LYS A 188 9.30 -8.20 -9.42
CA LYS A 188 8.15 -9.05 -9.70
C LYS A 188 7.02 -8.30 -10.40
N LEU A 189 6.59 -7.17 -9.86
CA LEU A 189 5.49 -6.37 -10.44
C LEU A 189 5.87 -5.83 -11.83
N HIS A 190 7.12 -5.42 -12.04
CA HIS A 190 7.61 -5.02 -13.37
C HIS A 190 7.58 -6.19 -14.36
N SER A 191 8.05 -7.37 -13.95
CA SER A 191 8.04 -8.55 -14.79
C SER A 191 6.61 -8.96 -15.17
N LEU A 192 5.69 -8.98 -14.21
CA LEU A 192 4.28 -9.30 -14.46
C LEU A 192 3.61 -8.26 -15.36
N ALA A 193 3.96 -6.98 -15.24
CA ALA A 193 3.44 -5.93 -16.12
C ALA A 193 3.89 -6.10 -17.57
N GLY A 194 5.16 -6.47 -17.80
CA GLY A 194 5.65 -6.84 -19.13
C GLY A 194 4.90 -8.03 -19.71
N GLN A 195 4.81 -9.12 -18.94
CA GLN A 195 4.11 -10.34 -19.35
C GLN A 195 2.61 -10.11 -19.63
N MET A 196 1.92 -9.31 -18.81
CA MET A 196 0.53 -8.92 -19.08
C MET A 196 0.40 -8.08 -20.34
N SER A 197 1.36 -7.20 -20.60
CA SER A 197 1.37 -6.40 -21.82
C SER A 197 1.48 -7.28 -23.06
N ASP A 198 2.42 -8.22 -23.04
CA ASP A 198 2.61 -9.18 -24.12
C ASP A 198 1.37 -10.09 -24.31
N LYS A 199 0.78 -10.56 -23.21
CA LYS A 199 -0.39 -11.46 -23.23
C LYS A 199 -1.66 -10.78 -23.75
N THR A 200 -1.88 -9.52 -23.41
CA THR A 200 -3.15 -8.82 -23.71
C THR A 200 -3.07 -7.91 -24.94
N GLY A 201 -1.86 -7.54 -25.38
CA GLY A 201 -1.65 -6.53 -26.42
C GLY A 201 -1.91 -5.09 -25.97
N GLU A 202 -2.33 -4.86 -24.72
CA GLU A 202 -2.48 -3.53 -24.12
C GLU A 202 -1.27 -3.22 -23.25
N THR A 203 -0.89 -1.95 -23.08
CA THR A 203 0.15 -1.60 -22.11
C THR A 203 -0.36 -1.76 -20.68
N TRP A 204 0.38 -2.52 -19.88
CA TRP A 204 0.18 -2.69 -18.44
C TRP A 204 1.35 -2.08 -17.66
N THR A 205 1.01 -1.40 -16.58
CA THR A 205 1.96 -0.85 -15.62
C THR A 205 2.03 -1.69 -14.34
N PRO A 206 3.15 -1.64 -13.58
CA PRO A 206 3.25 -2.31 -12.28
C PRO A 206 2.10 -1.97 -11.31
N ARG A 207 1.68 -0.70 -11.26
CA ARG A 207 0.55 -0.27 -10.41
C ARG A 207 -0.80 -0.83 -10.86
N GLU A 208 -1.00 -1.03 -12.17
CA GLU A 208 -2.23 -1.64 -12.70
C GLU A 208 -2.26 -3.15 -12.43
N VAL A 209 -1.13 -3.84 -12.55
CA VAL A 209 -1.01 -5.25 -12.15
C VAL A 209 -1.30 -5.40 -10.66
N GLN A 210 -0.69 -4.57 -9.82
CA GLN A 210 -0.91 -4.56 -8.38
C GLN A 210 -2.39 -4.35 -8.05
N ALA A 211 -3.02 -3.34 -8.66
CA ALA A 211 -4.44 -3.05 -8.53
C ALA A 211 -5.32 -4.25 -8.91
N ALA A 212 -5.03 -4.91 -10.04
CA ALA A 212 -5.78 -6.05 -10.53
C ALA A 212 -5.64 -7.28 -9.60
N LEU A 213 -4.43 -7.57 -9.13
CA LEU A 213 -4.17 -8.65 -8.17
C LEU A 213 -4.87 -8.41 -6.84
N TRP A 214 -4.86 -7.17 -6.35
CA TRP A 214 -5.54 -6.79 -5.11
C TRP A 214 -7.04 -7.06 -5.20
N VAL A 215 -7.68 -6.67 -6.31
CA VAL A 215 -9.12 -6.91 -6.55
C VAL A 215 -9.45 -8.40 -6.48
N TYR A 216 -8.65 -9.22 -7.17
CA TYR A 216 -8.85 -10.67 -7.19
C TYR A 216 -8.73 -11.29 -5.79
N ILE A 217 -7.66 -10.93 -5.06
CA ILE A 217 -7.41 -11.45 -3.71
C ILE A 217 -8.53 -11.04 -2.76
N ASN A 218 -8.98 -9.80 -2.85
CA ASN A 218 -10.04 -9.29 -2.01
C ASN A 218 -11.39 -9.98 -2.29
N ALA A 219 -11.71 -10.22 -3.57
CA ALA A 219 -12.87 -11.02 -3.96
C ALA A 219 -12.81 -12.43 -3.36
N LYS A 220 -11.67 -13.11 -3.52
CA LYS A 220 -11.44 -14.45 -2.97
C LYS A 220 -11.57 -14.50 -1.45
N GLN A 221 -11.01 -13.50 -0.73
CA GLN A 221 -11.08 -13.42 0.73
C GLN A 221 -12.48 -13.17 1.26
N THR A 222 -13.31 -12.43 0.53
CA THR A 222 -14.70 -12.13 0.92
C THR A 222 -15.70 -13.16 0.39
N GLY A 223 -15.23 -14.24 -0.23
CA GLY A 223 -16.08 -15.26 -0.84
C GLY A 223 -16.91 -14.72 -2.02
N LYS A 224 -16.49 -13.60 -2.59
CA LYS A 224 -17.17 -12.94 -3.70
C LYS A 224 -16.58 -13.41 -5.02
N ASP A 225 -17.46 -13.52 -5.99
CA ASP A 225 -17.06 -13.66 -7.38
C ASP A 225 -16.44 -12.34 -7.85
N VAL A 226 -15.25 -12.40 -8.45
CA VAL A 226 -14.52 -11.22 -8.98
C VAL A 226 -15.37 -10.45 -10.00
N THR A 227 -16.25 -11.14 -10.73
CA THR A 227 -17.21 -10.52 -11.68
C THR A 227 -18.31 -9.70 -11.00
N LYS A 228 -18.50 -9.87 -9.69
CA LYS A 228 -19.47 -9.12 -8.88
C LYS A 228 -18.83 -7.99 -8.08
N VAL A 229 -17.54 -7.73 -8.25
CA VAL A 229 -16.85 -6.60 -7.63
C VAL A 229 -17.07 -5.35 -8.49
N ALA A 230 -18.03 -4.52 -8.09
CA ALA A 230 -18.40 -3.29 -8.79
C ALA A 230 -17.51 -2.08 -8.40
N SER A 231 -16.82 -2.16 -7.27
CA SER A 231 -15.91 -1.12 -6.74
C SER A 231 -14.90 -1.71 -5.77
N TYR A 232 -13.80 -0.99 -5.50
CA TYR A 232 -12.85 -1.35 -4.45
C TYR A 232 -13.53 -1.55 -3.09
N GLN A 233 -14.46 -0.65 -2.71
CA GLN A 233 -15.29 -0.81 -1.50
C GLN A 233 -16.15 -2.07 -1.52
N SER A 234 -16.75 -2.43 -2.66
CA SER A 234 -17.61 -3.61 -2.75
C SER A 234 -16.84 -4.92 -2.52
N GLY A 235 -15.54 -4.93 -2.80
CA GLY A 235 -14.64 -6.03 -2.43
C GLY A 235 -14.26 -6.03 -0.94
N LEU A 236 -14.27 -4.87 -0.26
CA LEU A 236 -13.90 -4.71 1.17
C LEU A 236 -14.98 -5.19 2.14
N ASN A 237 -16.21 -5.41 1.67
CA ASN A 237 -17.31 -5.86 2.51
C ASN A 237 -17.11 -7.30 2.96
N ARG A 238 -16.43 -7.47 4.09
CA ARG A 238 -16.59 -8.65 4.95
C ARG A 238 -18.03 -8.68 5.48
N PRO A 239 -18.71 -9.85 5.52
CA PRO A 239 -19.62 -10.10 6.61
C PRO A 239 -18.76 -10.19 7.87
N THR A 240 -18.69 -9.11 8.65
CA THR A 240 -17.99 -9.17 9.95
C THR A 240 -18.96 -9.69 11.00
N GLU A 241 -18.81 -10.96 11.41
CA GLU A 241 -18.84 -11.21 12.87
C GLU A 241 -17.45 -10.86 13.39
N MET A 242 -17.13 -9.56 13.36
CA MET A 242 -15.81 -8.99 13.65
C MET A 242 -14.62 -9.44 12.78
N TYR A 243 -14.67 -10.53 12.00
CA TYR A 243 -13.75 -10.96 10.92
C TYR A 243 -14.43 -11.95 10.01
#